data_AF-A0A382FE48-F1
#
_entry.id   AF-A0A382FE48-F1
#
_cell.length_a   1.000
_cell.length_b   1.000
_cell.length_c   1.000
_cell.angle_alpha   90.00
_cell.angle_beta   90.00
_cell.angle_gamma   90.00
#
_symmetry.space_group_name_H-M   'P 1'
#
loop_
_entity.id
_entity.type
_entity.pdbx_description
1 polymer ?
#
loop_
_entity_poly.entity_id
_entity_poly.type
_entity_poly.pdbx_seq_one_letter_code
_entity_poly.pdbx_strand_id
1 'polypeptide(L)'
;MASTRKKVEPANKVPRLQLANAIRALAMDAVEAANSGHPGMPMGMADIAEVLWNDYLRHSPGNPLWFDRDRFVLSNGHGSMLLYALAYLTGYPLSIEEIKNFRQLGYRTAGHPERDLEIGIETTTGPLGQGLANAIGMALAEKLLAARFNYPEYEIVDHNTYVFLGDGCLMEGISHEACSLAGALGLGKLIAVYDDNGISIDGETVGWFQDDTPKRFESYGWHVMDNVDGHNPEEIKLAIKAARSVQSHPSLICCKTIIGWGAPNKQGTADTHGAALGEEEVAATRENIGWSHAPFVIPEEIKAAWDFRRGGRALEAEWKKRFERYQSKYPDMAKEFERRM
;
A
#
# COMPACT_ATOMS: atom_id res chain seq x y z
N MET A 1 -40.78 21.32 24.79
CA MET A 1 -40.22 21.42 23.43
C MET A 1 -38.72 21.24 23.50
N ALA A 2 -38.24 20.00 23.37
CA ALA A 2 -36.82 19.70 23.41
C ALA A 2 -36.26 19.82 21.98
N SER A 3 -35.40 20.82 21.78
CA SER A 3 -34.71 21.09 20.53
C SER A 3 -33.71 19.97 20.25
N THR A 4 -34.03 19.11 19.29
CA THR A 4 -33.09 18.18 18.66
C THR A 4 -32.06 18.98 17.87
N ARG A 5 -30.90 19.22 18.47
CA ARG A 5 -29.70 19.62 17.72
C ARG A 5 -29.30 18.44 16.82
N LYS A 6 -29.74 18.46 15.56
CA LYS A 6 -29.10 17.68 14.49
C LYS A 6 -27.61 18.01 14.53
N LYS A 7 -26.75 17.02 14.75
CA LYS A 7 -25.33 17.13 14.42
C LYS A 7 -25.26 17.48 12.94
N VAL A 8 -24.78 18.66 12.63
CA VAL A 8 -24.40 19.04 11.27
C VAL A 8 -23.13 18.24 11.00
N GLU A 9 -23.23 17.18 10.21
CA GLU A 9 -22.07 16.56 9.59
C GLU A 9 -21.38 17.62 8.71
N PRO A 10 -20.04 17.69 8.70
CA PRO A 10 -19.36 18.67 7.88
C PRO A 10 -19.70 18.44 6.41
N ALA A 11 -20.31 19.45 5.78
CA ALA A 11 -20.59 19.46 4.35
C ALA A 11 -19.27 19.34 3.55
N ASN A 12 -19.26 18.40 2.61
CA ASN A 12 -18.24 18.15 1.58
C ASN A 12 -16.89 17.56 2.04
N LYS A 13 -16.90 16.29 2.49
CA LYS A 13 -15.72 15.42 2.34
C LYS A 13 -15.81 14.73 0.98
N VAL A 14 -14.73 14.76 0.18
CA VAL A 14 -14.65 14.02 -1.09
C VAL A 14 -14.95 12.54 -0.82
N PRO A 15 -15.85 11.88 -1.58
CA PRO A 15 -16.13 10.46 -1.41
C PRO A 15 -14.86 9.62 -1.60
N ARG A 16 -14.67 8.58 -0.77
CA ARG A 16 -13.51 7.66 -0.86
C ARG A 16 -13.35 7.06 -2.25
N LEU A 17 -14.45 6.69 -2.89
CA LEU A 17 -14.43 6.19 -4.26
C LEU A 17 -13.81 7.19 -5.24
N GLN A 18 -14.05 8.49 -5.08
CA GLN A 18 -13.43 9.53 -5.92
C GLN A 18 -11.93 9.69 -5.63
N LEU A 19 -11.50 9.49 -4.38
CA LEU A 19 -10.08 9.43 -4.01
C LEU A 19 -9.38 8.22 -4.65
N ALA A 20 -10.00 7.04 -4.59
CA ALA A 20 -9.50 5.83 -5.25
C ALA A 20 -9.49 5.99 -6.78
N ASN A 21 -10.51 6.61 -7.38
CA ASN A 21 -10.56 6.86 -8.82
C ASN A 21 -9.45 7.77 -9.32
N ALA A 22 -8.87 8.64 -8.46
CA ALA A 22 -7.68 9.41 -8.83
C ALA A 22 -6.47 8.50 -9.09
N ILE A 23 -6.30 7.43 -8.31
CA ILE A 23 -5.28 6.40 -8.55
C ILE A 23 -5.57 5.69 -9.88
N ARG A 24 -6.82 5.26 -10.09
CA ARG A 24 -7.24 4.58 -11.33
C ARG A 24 -6.95 5.42 -12.57
N ALA A 25 -7.33 6.70 -12.54
CA ALA A 25 -7.09 7.64 -13.60
C ALA A 25 -5.60 7.83 -13.90
N LEU A 26 -4.78 8.10 -12.87
CA LEU A 26 -3.33 8.23 -13.05
C LEU A 26 -2.70 6.96 -13.62
N ALA A 27 -3.11 5.78 -13.14
CA ALA A 27 -2.58 4.51 -13.60
C ALA A 27 -2.92 4.24 -15.08
N MET A 28 -4.19 4.34 -15.47
CA MET A 28 -4.56 4.11 -16.88
C MET A 28 -3.93 5.15 -17.81
N ASP A 29 -3.86 6.43 -17.41
CA ASP A 29 -3.30 7.49 -18.25
C ASP A 29 -1.80 7.35 -18.46
N ALA A 30 -1.05 7.03 -17.39
CA ALA A 30 0.40 6.85 -17.48
C ALA A 30 0.77 5.62 -18.31
N VAL A 31 0.01 4.52 -18.17
CA VAL A 31 0.21 3.31 -18.98
C VAL A 31 -0.14 3.58 -20.44
N GLU A 32 -1.22 4.30 -20.72
CA GLU A 32 -1.62 4.68 -22.08
C GLU A 32 -0.58 5.59 -22.73
N ALA A 33 -0.11 6.62 -22.03
CA ALA A 33 0.91 7.55 -22.53
C ALA A 33 2.26 6.85 -22.81
N ALA A 34 2.64 5.87 -22.00
CA ALA A 34 3.84 5.06 -22.21
C ALA A 34 3.64 3.95 -23.26
N ASN A 35 2.39 3.67 -23.66
CA ASN A 35 1.98 2.47 -24.40
C ASN A 35 2.60 1.19 -23.82
N SER A 36 2.72 1.14 -22.49
CA SER A 36 3.47 0.13 -21.76
C SER A 36 3.13 0.18 -20.27
N GLY A 37 2.82 -0.97 -19.67
CA GLY A 37 2.60 -1.08 -18.23
C GLY A 37 1.43 -1.98 -17.85
N HIS A 38 1.05 -1.90 -16.58
CA HIS A 38 0.09 -2.82 -15.95
C HIS A 38 -1.02 -2.01 -15.26
N PRO A 39 -2.14 -1.73 -15.95
CA PRO A 39 -3.22 -0.92 -15.38
C PRO A 39 -4.12 -1.73 -14.44
N GLY A 40 -4.23 -3.05 -14.64
CA GLY A 40 -5.19 -3.91 -13.96
C GLY A 40 -5.06 -3.92 -12.45
N MET A 41 -3.87 -4.22 -11.93
CA MET A 41 -3.62 -4.28 -10.48
C MET A 41 -3.83 -2.92 -9.80
N PRO A 42 -3.26 -1.79 -10.29
CA PRO A 42 -3.53 -0.47 -9.70
C PRO A 42 -5.02 -0.13 -9.65
N MET A 43 -5.79 -0.52 -10.66
CA MET A 43 -7.23 -0.28 -10.71
C MET A 43 -8.02 -1.12 -9.71
N GLY A 44 -7.66 -2.40 -9.55
CA GLY A 44 -8.27 -3.31 -8.58
C GLY A 44 -7.94 -2.94 -7.13
N MET A 45 -6.69 -2.57 -6.84
CA MET A 45 -6.24 -2.28 -5.47
C MET A 45 -6.45 -0.84 -4.99
N ALA A 46 -7.02 0.04 -5.81
CA ALA A 46 -7.13 1.47 -5.47
C ALA A 46 -7.94 1.74 -4.19
N ASP A 47 -9.03 1.00 -3.93
CA ASP A 47 -9.85 1.20 -2.73
C ASP A 47 -9.12 0.73 -1.46
N ILE A 48 -8.39 -0.38 -1.55
CA ILE A 48 -7.55 -0.90 -0.47
C ILE A 48 -6.45 0.11 -0.12
N ALA A 49 -5.78 0.65 -1.15
CA ALA A 49 -4.75 1.68 -0.98
C ALA A 49 -5.33 2.97 -0.38
N GLU A 50 -6.51 3.41 -0.83
CA GLU A 50 -7.20 4.57 -0.26
C GLU A 50 -7.43 4.43 1.24
N VAL A 51 -7.95 3.28 1.67
CA VAL A 51 -8.20 3.03 3.08
C VAL A 51 -6.88 2.97 3.87
N LEU A 52 -5.88 2.22 3.39
CA LEU A 52 -4.61 2.08 4.09
C LEU A 52 -3.89 3.42 4.26
N TRP A 53 -3.73 4.21 3.19
CA TRP A 53 -2.96 5.45 3.25
C TRP A 53 -3.66 6.59 3.97
N ASN A 54 -4.97 6.76 3.79
CA ASN A 54 -5.66 7.89 4.43
C ASN A 54 -5.98 7.64 5.91
N ASP A 55 -6.09 6.38 6.35
CA ASP A 55 -6.56 6.08 7.70
C ASP A 55 -5.51 5.42 8.61
N TYR A 56 -4.54 4.67 8.08
CA TYR A 56 -3.72 3.77 8.90
C TYR A 56 -2.21 3.94 8.76
N LEU A 57 -1.70 4.23 7.55
CA LEU A 57 -0.27 4.31 7.30
C LEU A 57 0.33 5.56 7.99
N ARG A 58 1.30 5.35 8.89
CA ARG A 58 2.05 6.46 9.49
C ARG A 58 3.30 6.74 8.66
N HIS A 59 3.30 7.86 7.95
CA HIS A 59 4.44 8.25 7.12
C HIS A 59 4.62 9.77 7.10
N SER A 60 5.76 10.26 6.64
CA SER A 60 6.04 11.69 6.48
C SER A 60 6.49 11.99 5.06
N PRO A 61 5.59 12.42 4.15
CA PRO A 61 5.98 12.72 2.76
C PRO A 61 7.05 13.81 2.65
N GLY A 62 7.10 14.74 3.62
CA GLY A 62 8.14 15.77 3.72
C GLY A 62 9.47 15.29 4.33
N ASN A 63 9.48 14.11 4.96
CA ASN A 63 10.68 13.42 5.39
C ASN A 63 10.52 11.89 5.19
N PRO A 64 10.68 11.41 3.95
CA PRO A 64 10.56 9.99 3.62
C PRO A 64 11.55 9.10 4.39
N LEU A 65 12.62 9.69 4.94
CA LEU A 65 13.65 9.01 5.71
C LEU A 65 13.35 8.92 7.21
N TRP A 66 12.21 9.44 7.69
CA TRP A 66 11.82 9.32 9.10
C TRP A 66 11.89 7.85 9.55
N PHE A 67 12.72 7.58 10.56
CA PHE A 67 13.05 6.23 10.98
C PHE A 67 11.83 5.39 11.40
N ASP A 68 10.91 5.96 12.19
CA ASP A 68 9.80 5.21 12.80
C ASP A 68 8.49 5.31 12.00
N ARG A 69 8.58 5.63 10.70
CA ARG A 69 7.44 5.52 9.78
C ARG A 69 7.01 4.04 9.65
N ASP A 70 5.74 3.79 9.34
CA ASP A 70 5.36 2.46 8.84
C ASP A 70 6.06 2.21 7.49
N ARG A 71 6.44 0.96 7.24
CA ARG A 71 7.03 0.52 5.97
C ARG A 71 5.95 -0.01 5.06
N PHE A 72 6.02 0.32 3.77
CA PHE A 72 5.14 -0.24 2.75
C PHE A 72 5.97 -0.89 1.63
N VAL A 73 5.59 -2.10 1.22
CA VAL A 73 6.20 -2.82 0.10
C VAL A 73 5.12 -3.24 -0.90
N LEU A 74 5.38 -2.99 -2.18
CA LEU A 74 4.56 -3.47 -3.29
C LEU A 74 5.19 -4.73 -3.89
N SER A 75 4.90 -5.91 -3.35
CA SER A 75 5.52 -7.17 -3.81
C SER A 75 5.08 -7.58 -5.21
N ASN A 76 3.82 -7.30 -5.58
CA ASN A 76 3.31 -7.35 -6.95
C ASN A 76 3.75 -6.09 -7.73
N GLY A 77 5.07 -5.90 -7.83
CA GLY A 77 5.71 -4.68 -8.31
C GLY A 77 5.40 -4.28 -9.76
N HIS A 78 4.78 -5.15 -10.56
CA HIS A 78 4.31 -4.78 -11.89
C HIS A 78 3.26 -3.65 -11.83
N GLY A 79 2.47 -3.57 -10.74
CA GLY A 79 1.52 -2.50 -10.44
C GLY A 79 2.14 -1.20 -9.95
N SER A 80 3.36 -0.87 -10.41
CA SER A 80 4.17 0.27 -9.97
C SER A 80 3.44 1.62 -9.98
N MET A 81 2.53 1.82 -10.94
CA MET A 81 1.71 3.03 -11.01
C MET A 81 0.84 3.28 -9.77
N LEU A 82 0.44 2.25 -9.03
CA LEU A 82 -0.22 2.42 -7.73
C LEU A 82 0.69 3.21 -6.76
N LEU A 83 1.94 2.77 -6.63
CA LEU A 83 2.91 3.38 -5.72
C LEU A 83 3.27 4.81 -6.16
N TYR A 84 3.44 5.04 -7.46
CA TYR A 84 3.72 6.39 -7.98
C TYR A 84 2.54 7.34 -7.81
N ALA A 85 1.30 6.88 -8.05
CA ALA A 85 0.11 7.67 -7.78
C ALA A 85 0.00 8.04 -6.31
N LEU A 86 0.24 7.10 -5.40
CA LEU A 86 0.23 7.34 -3.94
C LEU A 86 1.31 8.34 -3.52
N ALA A 87 2.54 8.19 -4.03
CA ALA A 87 3.63 9.13 -3.76
C ALA A 87 3.27 10.56 -4.21
N TYR A 88 2.76 10.72 -5.44
CA TYR A 88 2.31 12.02 -5.95
C TYR A 88 1.16 12.62 -5.14
N LEU A 89 0.09 11.84 -4.92
CA LEU A 89 -1.14 12.30 -4.27
C LEU A 89 -0.91 12.68 -2.80
N THR A 90 -0.07 11.92 -2.08
CA THR A 90 0.20 12.17 -0.66
C THR A 90 1.27 13.22 -0.40
N GLY A 91 1.95 13.69 -1.46
CA GLY A 91 2.87 14.81 -1.41
C GLY A 91 4.34 14.45 -1.15
N TYR A 92 4.77 13.23 -1.52
CA TYR A 92 6.20 12.92 -1.66
C TYR A 92 6.81 13.79 -2.77
N PRO A 93 8.15 13.91 -2.86
CA PRO A 93 8.82 14.70 -3.90
C PRO A 93 8.81 13.97 -5.26
N LEU A 94 7.62 13.61 -5.73
CA LEU A 94 7.33 13.05 -7.05
C LEU A 94 6.35 14.01 -7.75
N SER A 95 6.73 14.55 -8.90
CA SER A 95 5.89 15.50 -9.63
C SER A 95 4.93 14.78 -10.58
N ILE A 96 3.91 15.50 -11.07
CA ILE A 96 3.06 14.96 -12.14
C ILE A 96 3.83 14.73 -13.45
N GLU A 97 4.94 15.45 -13.65
CA GLU A 97 5.80 15.29 -14.82
C GLU A 97 6.55 13.95 -14.79
N GLU A 98 6.93 13.47 -13.60
CA GLU A 98 7.46 12.12 -13.45
C GLU A 98 6.41 11.09 -13.92
N ILE A 99 5.17 11.18 -13.41
CA ILE A 99 4.09 10.26 -13.81
C ILE A 99 3.81 10.28 -15.32
N LYS A 100 3.81 11.46 -15.95
CA LYS A 100 3.63 11.58 -17.41
C LYS A 100 4.75 10.90 -18.21
N ASN A 101 5.94 10.77 -17.63
CA ASN A 101 7.09 10.13 -18.22
C ASN A 101 7.35 8.74 -17.59
N PHE A 102 6.28 8.06 -17.14
CA PHE A 102 6.34 6.67 -16.75
C PHE A 102 7.03 5.81 -17.81
N ARG A 103 7.96 4.95 -17.36
CA ARG A 103 8.81 4.06 -18.20
C ARG A 103 9.74 4.76 -19.20
N GLN A 104 9.95 6.07 -19.07
CA GLN A 104 10.88 6.81 -19.93
C GLN A 104 12.27 6.92 -19.29
N LEU A 105 13.32 6.95 -20.13
CA LEU A 105 14.70 7.07 -19.67
C LEU A 105 14.92 8.40 -18.94
N GLY A 106 15.57 8.35 -17.77
CA GLY A 106 15.94 9.54 -16.99
C GLY A 106 14.89 10.00 -15.98
N TYR A 107 13.76 9.30 -15.88
CA TYR A 107 12.71 9.57 -14.89
C TYR A 107 12.71 8.51 -13.78
N ARG A 108 12.18 8.88 -12.61
CA ARG A 108 12.16 8.04 -11.40
C ARG A 108 11.04 7.00 -11.43
N THR A 109 10.06 7.20 -12.29
CA THR A 109 8.88 6.33 -12.51
C THR A 109 9.20 5.19 -13.47
N ALA A 110 10.08 4.29 -13.04
CA ALA A 110 10.47 3.09 -13.77
C ALA A 110 9.31 2.08 -13.95
N GLY A 111 9.50 1.06 -14.81
CA GLY A 111 8.44 0.08 -15.09
C GLY A 111 8.05 -0.80 -13.90
N HIS A 112 9.00 -1.02 -12.99
CA HIS A 112 8.83 -1.65 -11.68
C HIS A 112 9.47 -0.74 -10.62
N PRO A 113 9.05 -0.76 -9.35
CA PRO A 113 9.65 0.08 -8.32
C PRO A 113 11.13 -0.25 -8.16
N GLU A 114 11.98 0.77 -8.31
CA GLU A 114 13.38 0.74 -7.96
C GLU A 114 13.55 1.47 -6.64
N ARG A 115 14.33 0.90 -5.70
CA ARG A 115 14.54 1.48 -4.37
C ARG A 115 14.99 2.93 -4.50
N ASP A 116 14.13 3.82 -4.00
CA ASP A 116 14.33 5.25 -4.00
C ASP A 116 13.63 5.81 -2.75
N LEU A 117 14.39 5.91 -1.66
CA LEU A 117 13.85 6.30 -0.37
C LEU A 117 13.35 7.75 -0.36
N GLU A 118 13.85 8.62 -1.24
CA GLU A 118 13.43 10.01 -1.30
C GLU A 118 11.98 10.17 -1.81
N ILE A 119 11.44 9.18 -2.53
CA ILE A 119 10.02 9.13 -2.92
C ILE A 119 9.25 8.01 -2.23
N GLY A 120 9.82 7.43 -1.17
CA GLY A 120 9.16 6.42 -0.34
C GLY A 120 9.14 5.00 -0.91
N ILE A 121 10.02 4.67 -1.85
CA ILE A 121 10.15 3.30 -2.37
C ILE A 121 11.19 2.55 -1.52
N GLU A 122 10.70 1.71 -0.61
CA GLU A 122 11.51 1.03 0.41
C GLU A 122 12.49 -0.01 -0.18
N THR A 123 12.09 -0.70 -1.24
CA THR A 123 12.87 -1.77 -1.87
C THR A 123 12.55 -1.90 -3.35
N THR A 124 13.50 -2.43 -4.12
CA THR A 124 13.28 -2.78 -5.53
C THR A 124 12.42 -4.04 -5.59
N THR A 125 11.38 -4.03 -6.41
CA THR A 125 10.50 -5.19 -6.66
C THR A 125 10.32 -5.39 -8.16
N GLY A 126 9.55 -6.41 -8.55
CA GLY A 126 9.42 -6.85 -9.94
C GLY A 126 9.56 -8.37 -10.04
N PRO A 127 10.68 -8.95 -9.57
CA PRO A 127 10.76 -10.37 -9.30
C PRO A 127 9.76 -10.77 -8.21
N LEU A 128 8.74 -11.55 -8.59
CA LEU A 128 7.63 -11.90 -7.71
C LEU A 128 8.12 -12.67 -6.47
N GLY A 129 7.38 -12.53 -5.36
CA GLY A 129 7.69 -13.16 -4.07
C GLY A 129 8.79 -12.46 -3.24
N GLN A 130 9.76 -11.80 -3.87
CA GLN A 130 10.87 -11.17 -3.13
C GLN A 130 10.42 -9.98 -2.26
N GLY A 131 9.49 -9.16 -2.74
CA GLY A 131 8.97 -8.02 -1.95
C GLY A 131 8.34 -8.46 -0.62
N LEU A 132 7.59 -9.58 -0.62
CA LEU A 132 7.07 -10.20 0.59
C LEU A 132 8.20 -10.63 1.54
N ALA A 133 9.23 -11.30 1.03
CA ALA A 133 10.39 -11.66 1.84
C ALA A 133 11.14 -10.42 2.40
N ASN A 134 11.27 -9.34 1.61
CA ASN A 134 11.84 -8.08 2.09
C ASN A 134 11.01 -7.47 3.22
N ALA A 135 9.68 -7.43 3.09
CA ALA A 135 8.77 -6.93 4.12
C ALA A 135 8.90 -7.72 5.43
N ILE A 136 9.05 -9.05 5.35
CA ILE A 136 9.31 -9.90 6.51
C ILE A 136 10.63 -9.54 7.20
N GLY A 137 11.68 -9.28 6.42
CA GLY A 137 12.96 -8.77 6.95
C GLY A 137 12.83 -7.40 7.63
N MET A 138 12.04 -6.48 7.07
CA MET A 138 11.75 -5.17 7.66
C MET A 138 11.00 -5.30 9.00
N ALA A 139 9.98 -6.17 9.07
CA ALA A 139 9.24 -6.43 10.29
C ALA A 139 10.12 -7.11 11.38
N LEU A 140 11.02 -8.00 10.98
CA LEU A 140 12.01 -8.59 11.88
C LEU A 140 12.97 -7.53 12.43
N ALA A 141 13.45 -6.62 11.58
CA ALA A 141 14.32 -5.52 11.99
C ALA A 141 13.62 -4.60 13.01
N GLU A 142 12.36 -4.23 12.76
CA GLU A 142 11.54 -3.47 13.72
C GLU A 142 11.46 -4.19 15.07
N LYS A 143 11.10 -5.48 15.08
CA LYS A 143 10.95 -6.27 16.31
C LYS A 143 12.25 -6.36 17.11
N LEU A 144 13.38 -6.56 16.43
CA LEU A 144 14.70 -6.64 17.06
C LEU A 144 15.16 -5.28 17.61
N LEU A 145 14.90 -4.19 16.88
CA LEU A 145 15.25 -2.84 17.32
C LEU A 145 14.36 -2.40 18.49
N ALA A 146 13.06 -2.67 18.44
CA ALA A 146 12.14 -2.44 19.55
C ALA A 146 12.57 -3.20 20.81
N ALA A 147 12.88 -4.50 20.69
CA ALA A 147 13.36 -5.30 21.82
C ALA A 147 14.69 -4.80 22.41
N ARG A 148 15.54 -4.16 21.60
CA ARG A 148 16.85 -3.66 22.02
C ARG A 148 16.80 -2.25 22.60
N PHE A 149 15.94 -1.39 22.07
CA PHE A 149 15.98 0.04 22.31
C PHE A 149 14.72 0.59 23.01
N ASN A 150 13.61 -0.13 23.04
CA ASN A 150 12.48 0.33 23.84
C ASN A 150 12.69 0.00 25.32
N TYR A 151 12.29 0.94 26.17
CA TYR A 151 12.21 0.76 27.62
C TYR A 151 10.76 1.00 28.07
N PRO A 152 10.35 0.49 29.26
CA PRO A 152 9.03 0.81 29.80
C PRO A 152 8.78 2.32 29.78
N GLU A 153 7.65 2.74 29.21
CA GLU A 153 7.24 4.15 29.04
C GLU A 153 8.06 4.99 28.02
N TYR A 154 9.08 4.39 27.37
CA TYR A 154 9.91 5.04 26.36
C TYR A 154 10.08 4.15 25.13
N GLU A 155 9.07 4.15 24.26
CA GLU A 155 9.07 3.44 22.99
C GLU A 155 9.47 4.40 21.85
N ILE A 156 10.60 4.10 21.21
CA ILE A 156 11.16 4.88 20.09
C ILE A 156 11.18 4.10 18.78
N VAL A 157 10.95 2.79 18.83
CA VAL A 157 10.75 1.92 17.67
C VAL A 157 9.38 1.25 17.82
N ASP A 158 8.41 1.71 17.07
CA ASP A 158 7.06 1.16 17.07
C ASP A 158 6.39 1.42 15.72
N HIS A 159 6.68 0.57 14.73
CA HIS A 159 6.09 0.70 13.40
C HIS A 159 5.62 -0.62 12.77
N ASN A 160 4.64 -0.49 11.87
CA ASN A 160 4.11 -1.62 11.11
C ASN A 160 4.86 -1.76 9.80
N THR A 161 4.81 -2.98 9.25
CA THR A 161 5.19 -3.26 7.87
C THR A 161 3.97 -3.77 7.12
N TYR A 162 3.57 -3.04 6.09
CA TYR A 162 2.50 -3.43 5.18
C TYR A 162 3.10 -3.94 3.87
N VAL A 163 2.52 -5.00 3.31
CA VAL A 163 2.92 -5.50 2.00
C VAL A 163 1.69 -5.85 1.16
N PHE A 164 1.64 -5.31 -0.05
CA PHE A 164 0.67 -5.74 -1.07
C PHE A 164 1.30 -6.82 -1.93
N LEU A 165 0.53 -7.86 -2.24
CA LEU A 165 0.96 -9.00 -3.02
C LEU A 165 -0.23 -9.58 -3.80
N GLY A 166 0.05 -10.36 -4.84
CA GLY A 166 -0.97 -11.06 -5.64
C GLY A 166 -0.61 -12.52 -5.85
N ASP A 167 -1.37 -13.23 -6.68
CA ASP A 167 -1.23 -14.67 -6.93
C ASP A 167 0.19 -15.07 -7.30
N GLY A 168 0.82 -14.31 -8.20
CA GLY A 168 2.20 -14.56 -8.64
C GLY A 168 3.21 -14.57 -7.49
N CYS A 169 3.01 -13.73 -6.47
CA CYS A 169 3.87 -13.77 -5.28
C CYS A 169 3.63 -15.03 -4.44
N LEU A 170 2.39 -15.51 -4.35
CA LEU A 170 2.01 -16.65 -3.52
C LEU A 170 2.34 -18.01 -4.16
N MET A 171 2.44 -18.06 -5.48
CA MET A 171 2.92 -19.24 -6.22
C MET A 171 4.44 -19.43 -6.09
N GLU A 172 5.20 -18.35 -5.92
CA GLU A 172 6.65 -18.42 -5.80
C GLU A 172 7.08 -19.10 -4.48
N GLY A 173 8.01 -20.05 -4.57
CA GLY A 173 8.46 -20.86 -3.43
C GLY A 173 9.09 -20.05 -2.30
N ILE A 174 9.73 -18.92 -2.63
CA ILE A 174 10.30 -18.01 -1.63
C ILE A 174 9.23 -17.45 -0.66
N SER A 175 7.97 -17.35 -1.12
CA SER A 175 6.87 -16.93 -0.25
C SER A 175 6.58 -17.94 0.85
N HIS A 176 6.67 -19.25 0.55
CA HIS A 176 6.53 -20.31 1.55
C HIS A 176 7.63 -20.20 2.61
N GLU A 177 8.89 -20.11 2.20
CA GLU A 177 10.03 -20.02 3.10
C GLU A 177 9.90 -18.83 4.05
N ALA A 178 9.65 -17.64 3.49
CA ALA A 178 9.58 -16.41 4.25
C ALA A 178 8.35 -16.39 5.18
N CYS A 179 7.16 -16.77 4.69
CA CYS A 179 5.94 -16.75 5.50
C CYS A 179 5.96 -17.80 6.62
N SER A 180 6.54 -18.99 6.38
CA SER A 180 6.76 -19.98 7.42
C SER A 180 7.64 -19.41 8.54
N LEU A 181 8.74 -18.73 8.18
CA LEU A 181 9.62 -18.07 9.16
C LEU A 181 8.90 -16.95 9.93
N ALA A 182 8.15 -16.10 9.23
CA ALA A 182 7.43 -14.97 9.84
C ALA A 182 6.41 -15.41 10.89
N GLY A 183 5.69 -16.51 10.61
CA GLY A 183 4.75 -17.11 11.55
C GLY A 183 5.46 -17.71 12.77
N ALA A 184 6.52 -18.49 12.55
CA ALA A 184 7.34 -19.06 13.63
C ALA A 184 7.96 -17.99 14.55
N LEU A 185 8.32 -16.83 14.01
CA LEU A 185 8.87 -15.70 14.77
C LEU A 185 7.80 -14.80 15.40
N GLY A 186 6.51 -15.01 15.12
CA GLY A 186 5.41 -14.19 15.64
C GLY A 186 5.56 -12.71 15.30
N LEU A 187 5.76 -12.38 14.02
CA LEU A 187 5.95 -11.00 13.54
C LEU A 187 4.62 -10.23 13.47
N GLY A 188 3.98 -9.94 14.62
CA GLY A 188 2.63 -9.36 14.65
C GLY A 188 2.45 -7.91 14.19
N LYS A 189 3.52 -7.23 13.78
CA LYS A 189 3.44 -5.93 13.10
C LYS A 189 3.59 -6.03 11.58
N LEU A 190 3.65 -7.25 11.04
CA LEU A 190 3.60 -7.54 9.61
C LEU A 190 2.14 -7.79 9.17
N ILE A 191 1.67 -6.99 8.22
CA ILE A 191 0.33 -7.09 7.65
C ILE A 191 0.45 -7.22 6.14
N ALA A 192 0.16 -8.41 5.62
CA ALA A 192 0.09 -8.67 4.19
C ALA A 192 -1.35 -8.50 3.69
N VAL A 193 -1.53 -7.80 2.58
CA VAL A 193 -2.80 -7.70 1.87
C VAL A 193 -2.66 -8.38 0.52
N TYR A 194 -3.39 -9.48 0.36
CA TYR A 194 -3.44 -10.25 -0.86
C TYR A 194 -4.56 -9.73 -1.76
N ASP A 195 -4.17 -9.26 -2.95
CA ASP A 195 -5.04 -8.97 -4.08
C ASP A 195 -5.54 -10.28 -4.70
N ASP A 196 -6.64 -10.78 -4.18
CA ASP A 196 -7.26 -12.06 -4.56
C ASP A 196 -8.26 -11.82 -5.69
N ASN A 197 -7.72 -11.61 -6.89
CA ASN A 197 -8.49 -11.26 -8.09
C ASN A 197 -8.75 -12.45 -9.04
N GLY A 198 -8.11 -13.60 -8.78
CA GLY A 198 -8.28 -14.85 -9.55
C GLY A 198 -7.63 -14.85 -10.94
N ILE A 199 -6.80 -13.86 -11.28
CA ILE A 199 -6.21 -13.66 -12.60
C ILE A 199 -4.68 -13.58 -12.51
N SER A 200 -4.02 -14.31 -13.41
CA SER A 200 -2.60 -14.16 -13.71
C SER A 200 -2.41 -13.82 -15.21
N ILE A 201 -1.17 -13.74 -15.68
CA ILE A 201 -0.87 -13.41 -17.09
C ILE A 201 -1.59 -14.38 -18.05
N ASP A 202 -1.58 -15.68 -17.74
CA ASP A 202 -2.14 -16.72 -18.62
C ASP A 202 -3.67 -16.87 -18.49
N GLY A 203 -4.33 -16.03 -17.68
CA GLY A 203 -5.77 -16.08 -17.45
C GLY A 203 -6.15 -16.46 -16.02
N GLU A 204 -7.32 -17.11 -15.89
CA GLU A 204 -7.88 -17.56 -14.61
C GLU A 204 -6.95 -18.55 -13.90
N THR A 205 -6.62 -18.26 -12.64
CA THR A 205 -5.60 -19.00 -11.89
C THR A 205 -6.03 -20.43 -11.50
N VAL A 206 -7.33 -20.72 -11.47
CA VAL A 206 -7.90 -22.01 -11.01
C VAL A 206 -7.37 -23.22 -11.78
N GLY A 207 -6.82 -23.06 -12.99
CA GLY A 207 -6.21 -24.15 -13.75
C GLY A 207 -4.89 -24.69 -13.18
N TRP A 208 -4.15 -23.87 -12.43
CA TRP A 208 -2.79 -24.19 -11.94
C TRP A 208 -2.50 -23.73 -10.52
N PHE A 209 -3.39 -22.94 -9.91
CA PHE A 209 -3.29 -22.46 -8.55
C PHE A 209 -4.65 -22.60 -7.85
N GLN A 210 -4.84 -23.74 -7.17
CA GLN A 210 -6.06 -24.09 -6.42
C GLN A 210 -5.81 -24.20 -4.91
N ASP A 211 -4.70 -23.62 -4.42
CA ASP A 211 -4.38 -23.65 -3.00
C ASP A 211 -5.51 -23.03 -2.18
N ASP A 212 -5.85 -23.67 -1.06
CA ASP A 212 -6.55 -23.00 0.02
C ASP A 212 -5.56 -22.07 0.74
N THR A 213 -5.37 -20.89 0.15
CA THR A 213 -4.41 -19.88 0.64
C THR A 213 -4.67 -19.52 2.11
N PRO A 214 -5.91 -19.27 2.56
CA PRO A 214 -6.20 -19.08 3.98
C PRO A 214 -5.65 -20.23 4.86
N LYS A 215 -6.00 -21.48 4.57
CA LYS A 215 -5.51 -22.62 5.37
C LYS A 215 -3.99 -22.78 5.30
N ARG A 216 -3.37 -22.50 4.15
CA ARG A 216 -1.92 -22.50 4.00
C ARG A 216 -1.27 -21.53 4.97
N PHE A 217 -1.78 -20.30 5.07
CA PHE A 217 -1.25 -19.29 5.98
C PHE A 217 -1.57 -19.56 7.46
N GLU A 218 -2.76 -20.08 7.76
CA GLU A 218 -3.08 -20.58 9.11
C GLU A 218 -2.08 -21.66 9.56
N SER A 219 -1.68 -22.56 8.64
CA SER A 219 -0.69 -23.60 8.94
C SER A 219 0.71 -23.06 9.27
N TYR A 220 1.05 -21.86 8.78
CA TYR A 220 2.27 -21.16 9.16
C TYR A 220 2.15 -20.43 10.51
N GLY A 221 0.96 -20.36 11.11
CA GLY A 221 0.71 -19.58 12.33
C GLY A 221 0.40 -18.11 12.05
N TRP A 222 -0.21 -17.79 10.90
CA TRP A 222 -0.69 -16.44 10.61
C TRP A 222 -2.14 -16.25 11.07
N HIS A 223 -2.48 -15.01 11.43
CA HIS A 223 -3.87 -14.59 11.57
C HIS A 223 -4.43 -14.25 10.18
N VAL A 224 -5.53 -14.89 9.79
CA VAL A 224 -6.10 -14.73 8.45
C VAL A 224 -7.48 -14.12 8.52
N MET A 225 -7.74 -13.13 7.66
CA MET A 225 -9.10 -12.64 7.36
C MET A 225 -9.37 -12.97 5.90
N ASP A 226 -10.26 -13.92 5.68
CA ASP A 226 -10.65 -14.40 4.36
C ASP A 226 -11.83 -13.59 3.79
N ASN A 227 -12.00 -13.65 2.46
CA ASN A 227 -13.19 -13.14 1.77
C ASN A 227 -13.57 -11.68 2.08
N VAL A 228 -12.59 -10.81 2.32
CA VAL A 228 -12.83 -9.37 2.51
C VAL A 228 -13.18 -8.75 1.17
N ASP A 229 -14.30 -8.03 1.05
CA ASP A 229 -14.60 -7.28 -0.17
C ASP A 229 -13.60 -6.13 -0.34
N GLY A 230 -12.69 -6.27 -1.31
CA GLY A 230 -11.62 -5.31 -1.61
C GLY A 230 -12.12 -4.01 -2.27
N HIS A 231 -13.42 -3.89 -2.54
CA HIS A 231 -14.08 -2.66 -2.99
C HIS A 231 -15.02 -2.06 -1.94
N ASN A 232 -15.14 -2.69 -0.76
CA ASN A 232 -15.91 -2.19 0.36
C ASN A 232 -14.99 -1.52 1.41
N PRO A 233 -14.96 -0.18 1.50
CA PRO A 233 -14.05 0.52 2.40
C PRO A 233 -14.29 0.23 3.88
N GLU A 234 -15.50 -0.17 4.28
CA GLU A 234 -15.77 -0.51 5.69
C GLU A 234 -15.23 -1.90 6.05
N GLU A 235 -15.35 -2.88 5.15
CA GLU A 235 -14.76 -4.21 5.36
C GLU A 235 -13.23 -4.15 5.40
N ILE A 236 -12.60 -3.40 4.48
CA ILE A 236 -11.14 -3.18 4.49
C ILE A 236 -10.70 -2.54 5.81
N LYS A 237 -11.43 -1.52 6.31
CA LYS A 237 -11.13 -0.90 7.61
C LYS A 237 -11.22 -1.89 8.75
N LEU A 238 -12.25 -2.73 8.78
CA LEU A 238 -12.44 -3.73 9.82
C LEU A 238 -11.30 -4.75 9.79
N ALA A 239 -10.90 -5.22 8.61
CA ALA A 239 -9.79 -6.15 8.43
C ALA A 239 -8.45 -5.55 8.89
N ILE A 240 -8.12 -4.32 8.49
CA ILE A 240 -6.87 -3.66 8.93
C ILE A 240 -6.87 -3.45 10.46
N LYS A 241 -8.00 -3.06 11.06
CA LYS A 241 -8.13 -2.94 12.52
C LYS A 241 -7.95 -4.28 13.22
N ALA A 242 -8.56 -5.34 12.71
CA ALA A 242 -8.40 -6.69 13.25
C ALA A 242 -6.94 -7.13 13.18
N ALA A 243 -6.29 -6.98 12.03
CA ALA A 243 -4.88 -7.29 11.84
C ALA A 243 -3.97 -6.53 12.83
N ARG A 244 -4.16 -5.22 13.00
CA ARG A 244 -3.39 -4.40 13.97
C ARG A 244 -3.63 -4.77 15.43
N SER A 245 -4.76 -5.39 15.75
CA SER A 245 -5.07 -5.84 17.12
C SER A 245 -4.35 -7.14 17.49
N VAL A 246 -3.91 -7.91 16.50
CA VAL A 246 -3.20 -9.18 16.69
C VAL A 246 -1.70 -8.93 16.65
N GLN A 247 -1.10 -8.73 17.83
CA GLN A 247 0.35 -8.44 17.95
C GLN A 247 1.23 -9.69 18.10
N SER A 248 0.64 -10.87 18.29
CA SER A 248 1.37 -12.12 18.52
C SER A 248 1.76 -12.86 17.24
N HIS A 249 1.08 -12.60 16.12
CA HIS A 249 1.23 -13.32 14.86
C HIS A 249 1.10 -12.37 13.67
N PRO A 250 1.84 -12.57 12.57
CA PRO A 250 1.64 -11.80 11.35
C PRO A 250 0.21 -12.03 10.80
N SER A 251 -0.29 -11.06 10.03
CA SER A 251 -1.66 -11.10 9.49
C SER A 251 -1.69 -11.14 7.96
N LEU A 252 -2.57 -11.98 7.38
CA LEU A 252 -2.91 -11.98 5.96
C LEU A 252 -4.38 -11.56 5.78
N ILE A 253 -4.60 -10.49 5.03
CA ILE A 253 -5.93 -10.03 4.61
C ILE A 253 -6.13 -10.48 3.15
N CYS A 254 -7.06 -11.41 2.90
CA CYS A 254 -7.41 -11.85 1.55
C CYS A 254 -8.54 -10.97 1.01
N CYS A 255 -8.18 -9.97 0.20
CA CYS A 255 -9.14 -9.03 -0.39
C CYS A 255 -9.58 -9.52 -1.77
N LYS A 256 -10.87 -9.85 -1.90
CA LYS A 256 -11.48 -10.16 -3.18
C LYS A 256 -11.62 -8.87 -4.00
N THR A 257 -10.97 -8.81 -5.14
CA THR A 257 -10.99 -7.64 -6.05
C THR A 257 -11.29 -8.08 -7.48
N ILE A 258 -11.56 -7.10 -8.34
CA ILE A 258 -11.66 -7.30 -9.78
C ILE A 258 -10.44 -6.61 -10.43
N ILE A 259 -9.59 -7.38 -11.11
CA ILE A 259 -8.48 -6.79 -11.87
C ILE A 259 -9.02 -5.83 -12.94
N GLY A 260 -8.43 -4.64 -13.06
CA GLY A 260 -8.91 -3.63 -14.01
C GLY A 260 -10.28 -3.04 -13.64
N TRP A 261 -10.69 -3.11 -12.38
CA TRP A 261 -11.97 -2.58 -11.89
C TRP A 261 -12.28 -1.20 -12.47
N GLY A 262 -13.48 -1.05 -13.03
CA GLY A 262 -13.95 0.18 -13.64
C GLY A 262 -13.82 0.19 -15.17
N ALA A 263 -12.99 -0.66 -15.78
CA ALA A 263 -12.91 -0.83 -17.23
C ALA A 263 -14.08 -1.72 -17.71
N PRO A 264 -15.17 -1.15 -18.25
CA PRO A 264 -16.43 -1.87 -18.43
C PRO A 264 -16.34 -3.07 -19.37
N ASN A 265 -15.43 -3.07 -20.35
CA ASN A 265 -15.29 -4.14 -21.33
C ASN A 265 -14.09 -5.05 -21.07
N LYS A 266 -13.17 -4.68 -20.16
CA LYS A 266 -11.93 -5.44 -19.89
C LYS A 266 -11.73 -5.90 -18.45
N GLN A 267 -12.45 -5.34 -17.47
CA GLN A 267 -12.26 -5.73 -16.07
C GLN A 267 -12.51 -7.23 -15.86
N GLY A 268 -11.77 -7.84 -14.94
CA GLY A 268 -11.86 -9.27 -14.62
C GLY A 268 -11.15 -10.19 -15.61
N THR A 269 -10.41 -9.65 -16.59
CA THR A 269 -9.69 -10.46 -17.58
C THR A 269 -8.18 -10.19 -17.55
N ALA A 270 -7.40 -11.16 -18.02
CA ALA A 270 -5.95 -11.04 -18.17
C ALA A 270 -5.52 -9.94 -19.15
N ASP A 271 -6.42 -9.46 -20.02
CA ASP A 271 -6.11 -8.36 -20.96
C ASP A 271 -5.79 -7.05 -20.25
N THR A 272 -6.24 -6.88 -19.00
CA THR A 272 -5.89 -5.72 -18.17
C THR A 272 -4.58 -5.88 -17.40
N HIS A 273 -3.96 -7.07 -17.42
CA HIS A 273 -2.79 -7.36 -16.60
C HIS A 273 -1.58 -6.54 -17.03
N GLY A 274 -1.17 -6.63 -18.31
CA GLY A 274 0.14 -6.14 -18.77
C GLY A 274 0.15 -5.36 -20.08
N ALA A 275 -1.02 -4.84 -20.49
CA ALA A 275 -1.15 -3.99 -21.66
C ALA A 275 -1.94 -2.72 -21.34
N ALA A 276 -1.72 -1.68 -22.14
CA ALA A 276 -2.55 -0.49 -22.12
C ALA A 276 -4.02 -0.85 -22.40
N LEU A 277 -4.94 -0.09 -21.80
CA LEU A 277 -6.37 -0.32 -22.02
C LEU A 277 -6.77 0.05 -23.46
N GLY A 278 -6.12 1.05 -24.04
CA GLY A 278 -6.49 1.64 -25.33
C GLY A 278 -7.45 2.81 -25.14
N GLU A 279 -7.29 3.85 -25.96
CA GLU A 279 -8.04 5.11 -25.87
C GLU A 279 -9.56 4.96 -25.70
N GLU A 280 -10.19 4.05 -26.45
CA GLU A 280 -11.64 3.79 -26.37
C GLU A 280 -12.04 3.24 -25.00
N GLU A 281 -11.30 2.28 -24.46
CA GLU A 281 -11.58 1.70 -23.16
C GLU A 281 -11.25 2.68 -22.03
N VAL A 282 -10.21 3.49 -22.19
CA VAL A 282 -9.88 4.58 -21.26
C VAL A 282 -11.02 5.61 -21.17
N ALA A 283 -11.64 5.96 -22.29
CA ALA A 283 -12.80 6.84 -22.33
C ALA A 283 -14.04 6.19 -21.69
N ALA A 284 -14.32 4.91 -22.01
CA ALA A 284 -15.42 4.17 -21.42
C ALA A 284 -15.24 3.98 -19.89
N THR A 285 -14.02 3.73 -19.44
CA THR A 285 -13.66 3.63 -18.01
C THR A 285 -13.98 4.92 -17.27
N ARG A 286 -13.60 6.08 -17.85
CA ARG A 286 -13.89 7.39 -17.27
C ARG A 286 -15.39 7.63 -17.08
N GLU A 287 -16.20 7.30 -18.09
CA GLU A 287 -17.65 7.41 -17.98
C GLU A 287 -18.19 6.49 -16.88
N ASN A 288 -17.76 5.22 -16.88
CA ASN A 288 -18.22 4.20 -15.93
C ASN A 288 -17.90 4.54 -14.46
N ILE A 289 -16.70 5.06 -14.17
CA ILE A 289 -16.30 5.44 -12.81
C ILE A 289 -16.69 6.88 -12.43
N GLY A 290 -17.36 7.62 -13.34
CA GLY A 290 -17.75 9.00 -13.14
C GLY A 290 -16.58 9.98 -13.01
N TRP A 291 -15.51 9.77 -13.79
CA TRP A 291 -14.31 10.62 -13.81
C TRP A 291 -14.29 11.54 -15.03
N SER A 292 -14.74 12.78 -14.87
CA SER A 292 -14.86 13.75 -15.97
C SER A 292 -13.58 14.54 -16.27
N HIS A 293 -12.46 14.23 -15.63
CA HIS A 293 -11.23 15.02 -15.76
C HIS A 293 -10.32 14.47 -16.87
N ALA A 294 -9.65 15.41 -17.55
CA ALA A 294 -8.69 15.11 -18.61
C ALA A 294 -7.47 14.33 -18.07
N PRO A 295 -6.68 13.69 -18.95
CA PRO A 295 -5.51 12.93 -18.52
C PRO A 295 -4.56 13.73 -17.62
N PHE A 296 -4.08 13.10 -16.55
CA PHE A 296 -3.17 13.70 -15.56
C PHE A 296 -3.70 14.92 -14.80
N VAL A 297 -5.00 15.26 -14.93
CA VAL A 297 -5.63 16.36 -14.20
C VAL A 297 -6.31 15.80 -12.94
N ILE A 298 -5.73 16.10 -11.78
CA ILE A 298 -6.34 15.80 -10.47
C ILE A 298 -6.96 17.08 -9.89
N PRO A 299 -8.26 17.08 -9.56
CA PRO A 299 -8.94 18.19 -8.90
C PRO A 299 -8.26 18.59 -7.59
N GLU A 300 -8.31 19.89 -7.26
CA GLU A 300 -7.61 20.42 -6.09
C GLU A 300 -8.19 19.87 -4.78
N GLU A 301 -9.50 19.65 -4.72
CA GLU A 301 -10.17 19.03 -3.58
C GLU A 301 -9.75 17.57 -3.35
N ILE A 302 -9.44 16.83 -4.43
CA ILE A 302 -8.92 15.46 -4.35
C ILE A 302 -7.47 15.48 -3.89
N LYS A 303 -6.63 16.38 -4.45
CA LYS A 303 -5.25 16.56 -4.00
C LYS A 303 -5.18 16.94 -2.52
N ALA A 304 -6.01 17.90 -2.10
CA ALA A 304 -6.07 18.34 -0.71
C ALA A 304 -6.55 17.24 0.25
N ALA A 305 -7.42 16.35 -0.21
CA ALA A 305 -7.89 15.21 0.58
C ALA A 305 -6.84 14.09 0.71
N TRP A 306 -5.92 13.96 -0.24
CA TRP A 306 -4.82 12.99 -0.20
C TRP A 306 -3.53 13.54 0.46
N ASP A 307 -3.28 14.85 0.38
CA ASP A 307 -2.04 15.47 0.87
C ASP A 307 -1.81 15.19 2.36
N PHE A 308 -0.82 14.36 2.65
CA PHE A 308 -0.49 13.96 4.02
C PHE A 308 0.71 14.72 4.60
N ARG A 309 1.22 15.75 3.93
CA ARG A 309 2.42 16.49 4.40
C ARG A 309 2.23 17.10 5.78
N ARG A 310 1.02 17.61 6.09
CA ARG A 310 0.72 18.16 7.42
C ARG A 310 0.60 17.05 8.48
N GLY A 311 -0.10 15.97 8.16
CA GLY A 311 -0.29 14.82 9.06
C GLY A 311 1.04 14.17 9.40
N GLY A 312 1.85 13.88 8.37
CA GLY A 312 3.17 13.30 8.52
C GLY A 312 4.14 14.13 9.35
N ARG A 313 4.19 15.46 9.13
CA ARG A 313 4.98 16.37 10.00
C ARG A 313 4.55 16.31 11.46
N ALA A 314 3.24 16.16 11.73
CA ALA A 314 2.73 16.08 13.09
C ALA A 314 3.14 14.75 13.77
N LEU A 315 3.01 13.62 13.07
CA LEU A 315 3.44 12.30 13.55
C LEU A 315 4.95 12.26 13.82
N GLU A 316 5.75 12.79 12.89
CA GLU A 316 7.21 12.86 13.05
C GLU A 316 7.59 13.77 14.22
N ALA A 317 6.93 14.92 14.39
CA ALA A 317 7.18 15.81 15.53
C ALA A 317 6.81 15.17 16.87
N GLU A 318 5.77 14.34 16.92
CA GLU A 318 5.43 13.54 18.10
C GLU A 318 6.54 12.52 18.41
N TRP A 319 7.02 11.79 17.39
CA TRP A 319 8.13 10.86 17.55
C TRP A 319 9.41 11.57 18.02
N LYS A 320 9.75 12.73 17.47
CA LYS A 320 10.90 13.54 17.93
C LYS A 320 10.82 13.88 19.41
N LYS A 321 9.64 14.30 19.89
CA LYS A 321 9.42 14.54 21.33
C LYS A 321 9.58 13.28 22.18
N ARG A 322 9.12 12.11 21.69
CA ARG A 322 9.36 10.82 22.38
C ARG A 322 10.86 10.52 22.43
N PHE A 323 11.57 10.71 21.33
CA PHE A 323 13.00 10.46 21.22
C PHE A 323 13.84 11.41 22.09
N GLU A 324 13.49 12.70 22.19
CA GLU A 324 14.14 13.66 23.10
C GLU A 324 14.02 13.25 24.57
N ARG A 325 12.82 12.78 24.98
CA ARG A 325 12.62 12.22 26.32
C ARG A 325 13.43 10.95 26.54
N TYR A 326 13.49 10.08 25.53
CA TYR A 326 14.32 8.86 25.56
C TYR A 326 15.81 9.21 25.72
N GLN A 327 16.32 10.15 24.94
CA GLN A 327 17.73 10.58 24.98
C GLN A 327 18.11 11.21 26.32
N SER A 328 17.19 11.98 26.93
CA SER A 328 17.40 12.56 28.25
C SER A 328 17.50 11.49 29.35
N LYS A 329 16.77 10.38 29.20
CA LYS A 329 16.71 9.30 30.19
C LYS A 329 17.78 8.22 29.98
N TYR A 330 18.08 7.89 28.73
CA TYR A 330 18.97 6.80 28.31
C TYR A 330 20.02 7.28 27.28
N PRO A 331 20.91 8.22 27.65
CA PRO A 331 21.79 8.90 26.68
C PRO A 331 22.75 7.97 25.93
N ASP A 332 23.29 6.94 26.58
CA ASP A 332 24.20 6.00 25.93
C ASP A 332 23.48 5.08 24.94
N MET A 333 22.26 4.65 25.27
CA MET A 333 21.43 3.86 24.37
C MET A 333 20.90 4.70 23.21
N ALA A 334 20.61 5.98 23.42
CA ALA A 334 20.24 6.90 22.35
C ALA A 334 21.41 7.13 21.37
N LYS A 335 22.63 7.33 21.88
CA LYS A 335 23.83 7.41 21.03
C LYS A 335 24.06 6.12 20.25
N GLU A 336 23.88 4.96 20.88
CA GLU A 336 24.04 3.68 20.19
C GLU A 336 22.94 3.44 19.14
N PHE A 337 21.73 3.94 19.38
CA PHE A 337 20.65 3.94 18.40
C PHE A 337 21.02 4.83 17.20
N GLU A 338 21.38 6.08 17.44
CA GLU A 338 21.81 7.05 16.41
C GLU A 338 23.03 6.56 15.61
N ARG A 339 23.97 5.84 16.23
CA ARG A 339 25.13 5.28 15.54
C ARG A 339 24.76 4.21 14.51
N ARG A 340 23.63 3.52 14.69
CA ARG A 340 23.18 2.42 13.82
C ARG A 340 22.21 2.85 12.72
N MET A 341 21.59 4.01 12.88
CA MET A 341 20.58 4.57 11.97
C MET A 341 21.21 5.60 11.05
#